data_AF-X8BDJ2-F1
#
_entry.id   AF-X8BDJ2-F1
#
_cell.length_a   1.000
_cell.length_b   1.000
_cell.length_c   1.000
_cell.angle_alpha   90.00
_cell.angle_beta   90.00
_cell.angle_gamma   90.00
#
_symmetry.space_group_name_H-M   'P 1'
#
loop_
_entity.id
_entity.type
_entity.pdbx_description
1 polymer ?
#
loop_
_entity_poly.entity_id
_entity_poly.type
_entity_poly.pdbx_seq_one_letter_code
_entity_poly.pdbx_strand_id
1 'polypeptide(L)'
;MVEVPAVGNNPAARREVKTLMPRLSQDVLVHTWDLARAVGADDRLDPDWCALFFEQLPSDPDALSASGMFAAPVAVGDDADIQSRLLARLGRDPAWVARFSGGTFAG
;
A
#
# COMPACT_ATOMS: atom_id res chain seq x y z
N MET A 1 19.07 -10.96 12.24
CA MET A 1 19.61 -10.25 11.07
C MET A 1 19.54 -11.17 9.88
N VAL A 2 19.16 -10.68 8.71
CA VAL A 2 19.17 -11.41 7.43
C VAL A 2 20.10 -10.69 6.46
N GLU A 3 20.84 -11.48 5.70
CA GLU A 3 21.65 -10.99 4.58
C GLU A 3 20.75 -10.88 3.35
N VAL A 4 20.69 -9.67 2.79
CA VAL A 4 19.97 -9.39 1.56
C VAL A 4 21.02 -9.25 0.46
N PRO A 5 21.04 -10.14 -0.55
CA PRO A 5 21.98 -10.03 -1.66
C PRO A 5 21.72 -8.77 -2.49
N ALA A 6 22.68 -8.39 -3.32
CA ALA A 6 22.47 -7.30 -4.27
C ALA A 6 21.39 -7.67 -5.30
N VAL A 7 20.49 -6.73 -5.59
CA VAL A 7 19.41 -6.91 -6.58
C VAL A 7 19.26 -5.61 -7.39
N GLY A 8 19.53 -5.68 -8.70
CA GLY A 8 19.55 -4.48 -9.55
C GLY A 8 20.53 -3.43 -9.04
N ASN A 9 20.07 -2.19 -8.86
CA ASN A 9 20.88 -1.09 -8.34
C ASN A 9 20.97 -1.07 -6.80
N ASN A 10 20.35 -2.03 -6.10
CA ASN A 10 20.40 -2.11 -4.64
C ASN A 10 21.61 -2.95 -4.19
N PRO A 11 22.56 -2.37 -3.42
CA PRO A 11 23.71 -3.12 -2.93
C PRO A 11 23.30 -4.14 -1.87
N ALA A 12 24.15 -5.15 -1.68
CA ALA A 12 23.98 -6.12 -0.61
C ALA A 12 23.94 -5.42 0.76
N ALA A 13 23.04 -5.85 1.64
CA ALA A 13 22.85 -5.21 2.94
C ALA A 13 22.45 -6.22 4.01
N ARG A 14 22.85 -5.92 5.25
CA ARG A 14 22.39 -6.66 6.43
C ARG A 14 21.23 -5.91 7.07
N ARG A 15 20.08 -6.58 7.24
CA ARG A 15 18.87 -5.98 7.79
C ARG A 15 18.34 -6.77 8.98
N GLU A 16 17.66 -6.08 9.89
CA GLU A 16 17.01 -6.74 11.01
C GLU A 16 15.62 -7.24 10.61
N VAL A 17 15.35 -8.53 10.83
CA VAL A 17 14.10 -9.19 10.41
C VAL A 17 12.89 -8.49 11.03
N LYS A 18 12.96 -8.16 12.32
CA LYS A 18 11.88 -7.52 13.06
C LYS A 18 11.49 -6.15 12.50
N THR A 19 12.42 -5.46 11.84
CA THR A 19 12.18 -4.16 11.19
C THR A 19 11.76 -4.32 9.74
N LEU A 20 12.27 -5.34 9.05
CA LEU A 20 12.04 -5.55 7.63
C LEU A 20 10.68 -6.20 7.36
N MET A 21 10.31 -7.23 8.12
CA MET A 21 9.13 -8.05 7.85
C MET A 21 7.81 -7.26 7.89
N PRO A 22 7.55 -6.38 8.87
CA PRO A 22 6.31 -5.59 8.87
C PRO A 22 6.20 -4.67 7.64
N ARG A 23 7.32 -4.05 7.23
CA ARG A 23 7.34 -3.16 6.06
C ARG A 23 7.04 -3.91 4.77
N LEU A 24 7.71 -5.04 4.53
CA LEU A 24 7.47 -5.85 3.34
C LEU A 24 6.04 -6.42 3.32
N SER A 25 5.50 -6.77 4.50
CA SER A 25 4.13 -7.27 4.60
C SER A 25 3.11 -6.18 4.26
N GLN A 26 3.33 -4.94 4.74
CA GLN A 26 2.51 -3.79 4.36
C GLN A 26 2.60 -3.51 2.86
N ASP A 27 3.82 -3.50 2.29
CA ASP A 27 4.02 -3.28 0.85
C ASP A 27 3.25 -4.31 0.01
N VAL A 28 3.36 -5.59 0.36
CA VAL A 28 2.65 -6.68 -0.33
C VAL A 28 1.13 -6.51 -0.20
N LEU A 29 0.62 -6.23 0.99
CA LEU A 29 -0.82 -6.03 1.22
C LEU A 29 -1.37 -4.90 0.34
N VAL A 30 -0.68 -3.76 0.35
CA VAL A 30 -1.14 -2.55 -0.34
C VAL A 30 -1.00 -2.71 -1.85
N HIS A 31 0.08 -3.33 -2.34
CA HIS A 31 0.23 -3.61 -3.77
C HIS A 31 -0.70 -4.71 -4.28
N THR A 32 -1.17 -5.60 -3.40
CA THR A 32 -2.26 -6.53 -3.75
C THR A 32 -3.53 -5.74 -4.09
N TRP A 33 -3.87 -4.72 -3.30
CA TRP A 33 -4.99 -3.83 -3.60
C TRP A 33 -4.78 -3.05 -4.90
N ASP A 34 -3.59 -2.45 -5.09
CA ASP A 34 -3.26 -1.68 -6.30
C ASP A 34 -3.49 -2.54 -7.57
N LEU A 35 -2.98 -3.79 -7.56
CA LEU A 35 -3.10 -4.72 -8.67
C LEU A 35 -4.54 -5.20 -8.88
N ALA A 36 -5.26 -5.57 -7.81
CA ALA A 36 -6.64 -6.01 -7.89
C ALA A 36 -7.53 -4.94 -8.53
N ARG A 37 -7.42 -3.69 -8.06
CA ARG A 37 -8.14 -2.55 -8.67
C ARG A 37 -7.76 -2.32 -10.13
N ALA A 38 -6.47 -2.40 -10.46
CA ALA A 38 -5.98 -2.16 -11.80
C ALA A 38 -6.52 -3.16 -12.84
N VAL A 39 -6.84 -4.39 -12.42
CA VAL A 39 -7.39 -5.45 -13.30
C VAL A 39 -8.91 -5.65 -13.12
N GLY A 40 -9.55 -4.90 -12.22
CA GLY A 40 -10.97 -5.06 -11.90
C GLY A 40 -11.31 -6.36 -11.15
N ALA A 41 -10.35 -6.92 -10.42
CA ALA A 41 -10.58 -8.05 -9.51
C ALA A 41 -11.16 -7.58 -8.17
N ASP A 42 -11.51 -8.54 -7.31
CA ASP A 42 -11.89 -8.26 -5.92
C ASP A 42 -10.73 -7.61 -5.17
N ASP A 43 -10.94 -6.38 -4.72
CA ASP A 43 -9.96 -5.54 -4.03
C ASP A 43 -10.19 -5.52 -2.51
N ARG A 44 -11.03 -6.40 -1.97
CA ARG A 44 -11.24 -6.53 -0.52
C ARG A 44 -10.02 -7.16 0.16
N LEU A 45 -9.41 -6.38 1.04
CA LEU A 45 -8.34 -6.84 1.92
C LEU A 45 -8.92 -7.37 3.23
N ASP A 46 -8.11 -8.17 3.92
CA ASP A 46 -8.42 -8.63 5.27
C ASP A 46 -8.41 -7.43 6.25
N PRO A 47 -9.53 -7.17 6.96
CA PRO A 47 -9.68 -6.00 7.82
C PRO A 47 -8.73 -6.00 9.02
N ASP A 48 -8.31 -7.17 9.52
CA ASP A 48 -7.42 -7.26 10.68
C ASP A 48 -6.00 -6.81 10.31
N TRP A 49 -5.54 -7.18 9.11
CA TRP A 49 -4.29 -6.67 8.56
C TRP A 49 -4.36 -5.18 8.28
N CYS A 50 -5.49 -4.68 7.78
CA CYS A 50 -5.68 -3.24 7.58
C CYS A 50 -5.61 -2.47 8.90
N ALA A 51 -6.28 -2.95 9.95
CA ALA A 51 -6.25 -2.33 11.27
C ALA A 51 -4.84 -2.34 11.86
N LEU A 52 -4.16 -3.49 11.84
CA LEU A 52 -2.80 -3.66 12.34
C LEU A 52 -1.82 -2.68 11.68
N PHE A 53 -1.89 -2.53 10.36
CA PHE A 53 -0.98 -1.61 9.67
C PHE A 53 -1.38 -0.15 9.81
N PHE A 54 -2.68 0.16 9.95
CA PHE A 54 -3.14 1.52 10.21
C PHE A 54 -2.64 2.03 11.57
N GLU A 55 -2.72 1.20 12.61
CA GLU A 55 -2.23 1.54 13.96
C GLU A 55 -0.72 1.79 14.02
N GLN A 56 0.04 1.22 13.10
CA GLN A 56 1.49 1.41 13.01
C GLN A 56 1.90 2.70 12.28
N LEU A 57 0.94 3.39 11.64
CA LEU A 57 1.25 4.63 10.93
C LEU A 57 1.51 5.77 11.93
N PRO A 58 2.38 6.73 11.57
CA PRO A 58 2.57 7.92 12.39
C PRO A 58 1.24 8.63 12.65
N SER A 59 1.06 9.14 13.88
CA SER A 59 -0.13 9.91 14.24
C SER A 59 -0.26 11.21 13.45
N ASP A 60 0.88 11.76 13.00
CA ASP A 60 0.94 12.91 12.10
C ASP A 60 0.55 12.49 10.68
N PRO A 61 -0.63 12.91 10.15
CA PRO A 61 -0.63 13.64 8.91
C PRO A 61 0.20 13.13 7.75
N ASP A 62 1.26 13.92 7.65
CA ASP A 62 2.07 14.19 6.50
C ASP A 62 3.48 13.66 6.74
N ALA A 63 3.73 13.01 7.89
CA ALA A 63 5.03 12.45 8.23
C ALA A 63 5.54 11.45 7.19
N LEU A 64 4.64 10.68 6.57
CA LEU A 64 4.97 9.75 5.51
C LEU A 64 5.22 10.47 4.16
N SER A 65 4.37 11.42 3.79
CA SER A 65 4.51 12.15 2.52
C SER A 65 5.74 13.07 2.52
N ALA A 66 6.15 13.58 3.68
CA ALA A 66 7.39 14.34 3.88
C ALA A 66 8.66 13.57 3.47
N SER A 67 8.63 12.23 3.47
CA SER A 67 9.74 11.41 2.98
C SER A 67 9.89 11.45 1.44
N GLY A 68 8.87 11.89 0.72
CA GLY A 68 8.77 11.82 -0.74
C GLY A 68 8.46 10.42 -1.29
N MET A 69 8.41 9.39 -0.44
CA MET A 69 8.11 8.01 -0.85
C MET A 69 6.60 7.73 -0.93
N PHE A 70 5.80 8.48 -0.17
CA PHE A 70 4.34 8.37 -0.17
C PHE A 70 3.73 9.63 -0.79
N ALA A 71 2.62 9.47 -1.50
CA ALA A 71 1.79 10.59 -1.91
C ALA A 71 1.13 11.25 -0.68
N ALA A 72 0.62 12.48 -0.85
CA ALA A 72 -0.13 13.16 0.19
C ALA A 72 -1.36 12.31 0.59
N PRO A 73 -1.72 12.27 1.88
CA PRO A 73 -2.92 11.55 2.31
C PRO A 73 -4.18 12.06 1.63
N VAL A 74 -5.09 11.14 1.34
CA VAL A 74 -6.40 11.45 0.74
C VAL A 74 -7.44 11.64 1.84
N ALA A 75 -8.36 12.58 1.68
CA ALA A 75 -9.48 12.73 2.59
C ALA A 75 -10.53 11.63 2.35
N VAL A 76 -10.98 10.99 3.41
CA VAL A 76 -12.08 10.02 3.39
C VAL A 76 -13.12 10.42 4.44
N GLY A 77 -14.37 10.00 4.25
CA GLY A 77 -15.44 10.30 5.21
C GLY A 77 -15.20 9.65 6.57
N ASP A 78 -15.82 10.21 7.61
CA ASP A 78 -15.68 9.72 8.99
C ASP A 78 -16.23 8.29 9.18
N ASP A 79 -17.12 7.83 8.29
CA ASP A 79 -17.66 6.47 8.32
C ASP A 79 -16.89 5.50 7.40
N ALA A 80 -15.74 5.93 6.84
CA ALA A 80 -14.94 5.08 5.96
C ALA A 80 -14.42 3.84 6.70
N ASP A 81 -14.43 2.71 5.99
CA ASP A 81 -13.91 1.45 6.52
C ASP A 81 -12.39 1.51 6.75
N ILE A 82 -11.86 0.55 7.52
CA ILE A 82 -10.45 0.55 7.91
C ILE A 82 -9.49 0.43 6.72
N GLN A 83 -9.89 -0.31 5.68
CA GLN A 83 -9.13 -0.44 4.44
C GLN A 83 -9.02 0.93 3.75
N SER A 84 -10.14 1.64 3.58
CA SER A 84 -10.18 2.97 2.95
C SER A 84 -9.33 3.98 3.73
N ARG A 85 -9.42 3.96 5.07
CA ARG A 85 -8.60 4.81 5.93
C ARG A 85 -7.10 4.51 5.78
N LEU A 86 -6.71 3.24 5.76
CA LEU A 86 -5.32 2.82 5.54
C LEU A 86 -4.80 3.29 4.18
N LEU A 87 -5.52 2.99 3.10
CA LEU A 87 -5.13 3.36 1.74
C LEU A 87 -5.00 4.89 1.61
N ALA A 88 -5.99 5.62 2.11
CA ALA A 88 -6.00 7.08 2.10
C ALA A 88 -4.82 7.67 2.88
N ARG A 89 -4.49 7.11 4.05
CA ARG A 89 -3.33 7.52 4.85
C ARG A 89 -2.00 7.27 4.13
N LEU A 90 -1.94 6.24 3.28
CA LEU A 90 -0.80 5.89 2.43
C LEU A 90 -0.84 6.60 1.06
N GLY A 91 -1.73 7.57 0.87
CA GLY A 91 -1.81 8.41 -0.33
C GLY A 91 -2.50 7.78 -1.54
N ARG A 92 -3.26 6.70 -1.34
CA ARG A 92 -4.08 6.06 -2.37
C ARG A 92 -5.52 6.53 -2.25
N ASP A 93 -6.16 6.82 -3.38
CA ASP A 93 -7.58 7.13 -3.43
C ASP A 93 -8.41 5.82 -3.43
N PRO A 94 -9.15 5.49 -2.35
CA PRO A 94 -9.97 4.28 -2.31
C PRO A 94 -11.11 4.28 -3.35
N ALA A 95 -11.50 5.45 -3.85
CA ALA A 95 -12.50 5.62 -4.90
C ALA A 95 -11.90 5.54 -6.32
N TRP A 96 -10.60 5.32 -6.47
CA TRP A 96 -9.94 5.26 -7.77
C TRP A 96 -10.50 4.16 -8.67
N VAL A 97 -11.03 4.51 -9.83
CA VAL A 97 -11.50 3.51 -10.81
C VAL A 97 -10.50 3.39 -11.95
N ALA A 98 -10.04 2.17 -12.21
CA ALA A 98 -9.23 1.85 -13.37
C ALA A 98 -10.03 2.17 -14.66
N ARG A 99 -9.52 3.11 -15.45
CA ARG A 99 -10.12 3.45 -16.74
C ARG A 99 -9.55 2.54 -17.81
N PHE A 100 -10.28 1.49 -18.17
CA PHE A 100 -9.98 0.72 -19.37
C PHE A 100 -10.48 1.47 -20.60
N SER A 101 -9.56 2.11 -21.32
CA SER A 101 -9.83 2.54 -22.70
C SER A 101 -9.97 1.29 -23.55
N GLY A 102 -11.21 0.89 -23.85
CA GLY A 102 -11.54 -0.37 -24.50
C GLY A 102 -10.76 -0.64 -25.78
N GLY A 103 -9.82 -1.58 -25.71
CA GLY A 103 -9.44 -2.40 -26.85
C GLY A 103 -10.36 -3.61 -26.85
N THR A 104 -11.25 -3.70 -27.83
CA THR A 104 -12.11 -4.86 -28.06
C THR A 104 -11.25 -6.14 -28.11
N PHE A 105 -11.37 -7.01 -27.12
CA PHE A 105 -10.96 -8.41 -27.30
C PHE A 105 -12.07 -9.10 -28.11
N ALA A 106 -11.98 -8.95 -29.43
CA ALA A 106 -12.69 -9.80 -30.38
C ALA A 106 -11.77 -10.96 -30.75
N GLY A 107 -12.26 -12.19 -30.58
CA GLY A 107 -11.65 -13.41 -31.12
C GLY A 107 -11.31 -14.44 -30.07
#